data_AF-A0A0M1LCG0-F1
#
_entry.id   AF-A0A0M1LCG0-F1
#
_cell.length_a   1.000
_cell.length_b   1.000
_cell.length_c   1.000
_cell.angle_alpha   90.00
_cell.angle_beta   90.00
_cell.angle_gamma   90.00
#
_symmetry.space_group_name_H-M   'P 1'
#
loop_
_entity.id
_entity.type
_entity.pdbx_description
1 polymer ?
#
loop_
_entity_poly.entity_id
_entity_poly.type
_entity_poly.pdbx_seq_one_letter_code
_entity_poly.pdbx_strand_id
1 'polypeptide(L)'
;MNSNCPNCDGLLIQGFDSEGLLIYKCTTCNYIVYPNDIENLRNHNNYNWRQNVFDKTKENIITNKDQFIIVSYLKTIRERRKISQKEIAEIFGFTEQRYGNVERHYNAPSIVLISQFAYVLNVSIGELYKPVRVSKEIYDDMKYLMIQKSELVQDENLKIADIELKNAEKELNAISDMLETKCKLEDIKLEPEYKSAHKNYIKKKHLYDKLFSSTSVFLKQGEVVENTYWEKYLKMKNEKDILNFIEEQKI
;
A
#
# COMPACT_ATOMS: atom_id res chain seq x y z
N MET A 1 -30.45 3.08 3.68
CA MET A 1 -31.19 4.31 3.31
C MET A 1 -30.28 5.47 3.65
N ASN A 2 -29.89 6.30 2.68
CA ASN A 2 -29.09 7.49 2.97
C ASN A 2 -30.02 8.56 3.56
N SER A 3 -29.75 8.98 4.79
CA SER A 3 -30.45 10.08 5.45
C SER A 3 -29.91 11.42 4.93
N ASN A 4 -30.80 12.38 4.66
CA ASN A 4 -30.40 13.73 4.30
C ASN A 4 -30.01 14.52 5.57
N CYS A 5 -29.14 15.50 5.40
CA CYS A 5 -28.67 16.36 6.47
C CYS A 5 -29.80 17.30 6.92
N PRO A 6 -30.14 17.33 8.22
CA PRO A 6 -31.23 18.19 8.70
C PRO A 6 -30.91 19.69 8.63
N ASN A 7 -29.64 20.07 8.40
CA ASN A 7 -29.20 21.45 8.35
C ASN A 7 -29.21 22.03 6.92
N CYS A 8 -28.94 21.23 5.89
CA CYS A 8 -28.79 21.73 4.51
C CYS A 8 -29.27 20.75 3.42
N ASP A 9 -30.01 19.71 3.79
CA ASP A 9 -30.48 18.62 2.92
C ASP A 9 -29.40 17.85 2.14
N GLY A 10 -28.11 18.11 2.41
CA GLY A 10 -26.99 17.39 1.80
C GLY A 10 -26.90 15.93 2.24
N LEU A 11 -26.20 15.10 1.48
CA LEU A 11 -26.07 13.67 1.78
C LEU A 11 -25.27 13.45 3.08
N LEU A 12 -25.80 12.63 4.00
CA LEU A 12 -25.02 12.13 5.13
C LEU A 12 -24.25 10.87 4.72
N ILE A 13 -22.94 10.89 4.90
CA ILE A 13 -22.06 9.75 4.68
C ILE A 13 -21.57 9.23 6.03
N GLN A 14 -21.59 7.91 6.19
CA GLN A 14 -21.03 7.25 7.35
C GLN A 14 -19.50 7.43 7.36
N GLY A 15 -18.96 7.88 8.48
CA GLY A 15 -17.54 8.10 8.70
C GLY A 15 -17.17 7.93 10.17
N PHE A 16 -15.96 8.37 10.52
CA PHE A 16 -15.47 8.35 11.90
C PHE A 16 -15.02 9.75 12.32
N ASP A 17 -15.28 10.13 13.58
CA ASP A 17 -14.70 11.35 14.14
C ASP A 17 -13.26 11.12 14.64
N SER A 18 -12.66 12.15 15.25
CA SER A 18 -11.29 12.08 15.79
C SER A 18 -11.11 11.08 16.92
N GLU A 19 -12.21 10.63 17.54
CA GLU A 19 -12.21 9.62 18.60
C GLU A 19 -12.56 8.22 18.06
N GLY A 20 -12.74 8.09 16.74
CA GLY A 20 -13.10 6.82 16.11
C GLY A 20 -14.57 6.43 16.29
N LEU A 21 -15.45 7.38 16.65
CA LEU A 21 -16.89 7.11 16.70
C LEU A 21 -17.50 7.08 15.33
N LEU A 22 -18.42 6.13 15.14
CA LEU A 22 -19.27 6.14 13.96
C LEU A 22 -20.12 7.41 13.95
N ILE A 23 -19.93 8.22 12.92
CA ILE A 23 -20.69 9.43 12.68
C ILE A 23 -21.30 9.42 11.29
N TYR A 24 -22.33 10.22 11.11
CA TYR A 24 -22.86 10.58 9.81
C TYR A 24 -22.50 12.03 9.52
N LYS A 25 -21.57 12.25 8.59
CA LYS A 25 -21.09 13.58 8.23
C LYS A 25 -21.71 14.04 6.92
N CYS A 26 -22.28 15.24 6.94
CA CYS A 26 -22.81 15.89 5.74
C CYS A 26 -21.66 16.30 4.83
N THR A 27 -21.72 15.90 3.55
CA THR A 27 -20.70 16.27 2.56
C THR A 27 -20.73 17.73 2.15
N THR A 28 -21.83 18.44 2.40
CA THR A 28 -22.02 19.83 1.97
C THR A 28 -21.65 20.84 3.05
N CYS A 29 -22.15 20.65 4.28
CA CYS A 29 -21.97 21.64 5.37
C CYS A 29 -21.17 21.11 6.56
N ASN A 30 -20.59 19.90 6.47
CA ASN A 30 -19.86 19.23 7.56
C ASN A 30 -20.68 18.98 8.84
N TYR A 31 -22.01 19.13 8.82
CA TYR A 31 -22.87 18.78 9.95
C TYR A 31 -22.72 17.30 10.32
N ILE A 32 -22.65 17.00 11.62
CA ILE A 32 -22.36 15.67 12.15
C ILE A 32 -23.59 15.18 12.92
N VAL A 33 -24.09 14.01 12.56
CA VAL A 33 -25.12 13.27 13.31
C VAL A 33 -24.47 12.05 13.95
N TYR A 34 -24.66 11.92 15.25
CA TYR A 34 -24.32 10.73 16.01
C TYR A 34 -25.54 9.79 16.00
N PRO A 35 -25.42 8.51 15.61
CA PRO A 35 -26.52 7.57 15.71
C PRO A 35 -27.08 7.53 17.15
N ASN A 36 -28.41 7.48 17.28
CA ASN A 36 -29.13 7.65 18.55
C ASN A 36 -28.76 6.63 19.66
N ASP A 37 -28.08 5.54 19.32
CA ASP A 37 -27.61 4.54 20.29
C ASP A 37 -26.27 4.92 20.99
N ILE A 38 -25.70 6.09 20.70
CA ILE A 38 -24.40 6.50 21.23
C ILE A 38 -24.42 6.90 22.72
N GLU A 39 -25.56 7.33 23.28
CA GLU A 39 -25.66 7.53 24.73
C GLU A 39 -25.46 6.22 25.52
N ASN A 40 -25.84 5.06 24.95
CA ASN A 40 -25.53 3.75 25.51
C ASN A 40 -24.09 3.29 25.20
N LEU A 41 -23.50 3.67 24.06
CA LEU A 41 -22.11 3.35 23.71
C LEU A 41 -21.07 4.14 24.51
N ARG A 42 -21.40 5.36 24.96
CA ARG A 42 -20.57 6.15 25.88
C ARG A 42 -20.44 5.50 27.27
N ASN A 43 -21.42 4.69 27.67
CA ASN A 43 -21.46 4.00 28.98
C ASN A 43 -20.93 2.56 28.98
N HIS A 44 -20.63 1.98 27.81
CA HIS A 44 -20.15 0.60 27.73
C HIS A 44 -18.68 0.54 27.28
N ASN A 45 -17.92 -0.37 27.91
CA ASN A 45 -16.52 -0.78 27.65
C ASN A 45 -16.11 -1.00 26.18
N ASN A 46 -17.02 -0.80 25.22
CA ASN A 46 -16.78 -0.91 23.78
C ASN A 46 -16.07 0.30 23.15
N TYR A 47 -16.07 1.45 23.80
CA TYR A 47 -15.35 2.63 23.30
C TYR A 47 -13.83 2.48 23.47
N ASN A 48 -13.42 1.92 24.61
CA ASN A 48 -12.02 1.65 24.92
C ASN A 48 -11.38 0.71 23.89
N TRP A 49 -12.06 -0.33 23.40
CA TRP A 49 -11.41 -1.22 22.41
C TRP A 49 -11.14 -0.51 21.09
N ARG A 50 -12.05 0.35 20.58
CA ARG A 50 -11.86 1.04 19.30
C ARG A 50 -10.74 2.07 19.35
N GLN A 51 -10.73 2.87 20.41
CA GLN A 51 -9.67 3.85 20.62
C GLN A 51 -8.33 3.15 20.80
N ASN A 52 -8.29 2.09 21.63
CA ASN A 52 -7.07 1.30 21.83
C ASN A 52 -6.61 0.61 20.52
N VAL A 53 -7.50 0.12 19.66
CA VAL A 53 -7.12 -0.52 18.39
C VAL A 53 -6.64 0.52 17.38
N PHE A 54 -7.31 1.67 17.27
CA PHE A 54 -6.88 2.75 16.38
C PHE A 54 -5.54 3.35 16.83
N ASP A 55 -5.41 3.67 18.12
CA ASP A 55 -4.19 4.22 18.70
C ASP A 55 -3.04 3.23 18.62
N LYS A 56 -3.28 1.93 18.90
CA LYS A 56 -2.28 0.88 18.71
C LYS A 56 -1.87 0.75 17.24
N THR A 57 -2.83 0.78 16.31
CA THR A 57 -2.52 0.73 14.87
C THR A 57 -1.71 1.94 14.43
N LYS A 58 -2.12 3.14 14.88
CA LYS A 58 -1.41 4.39 14.62
C LYS A 58 0.00 4.37 15.20
N GLU A 59 0.16 3.94 16.44
CA GLU A 59 1.46 3.78 17.10
C GLU A 59 2.34 2.78 16.36
N ASN A 60 1.79 1.64 15.93
CA ASN A 60 2.53 0.65 15.16
C ASN A 60 3.01 1.21 13.80
N ILE A 61 2.18 2.01 13.12
CA ILE A 61 2.55 2.64 11.84
C ILE A 61 3.60 3.74 12.05
N ILE A 62 3.41 4.61 13.04
CA ILE A 62 4.28 5.78 13.25
C ILE A 62 5.59 5.38 13.94
N THR A 63 5.48 4.65 15.05
CA THR A 63 6.60 4.29 15.93
C THR A 63 7.31 3.05 15.42
N ASN A 64 6.57 1.95 15.19
CA ASN A 64 7.16 0.67 14.77
C ASN A 64 7.44 0.61 13.26
N LYS A 65 6.97 1.63 12.51
CA LYS A 65 7.15 1.75 11.06
C LYS A 65 6.58 0.55 10.31
N ASP A 66 5.52 -0.06 10.84
CA ASP A 66 4.75 -1.09 10.14
C ASP A 66 4.32 -0.58 8.77
N GLN A 67 4.31 -1.49 7.80
CA GLN A 67 3.92 -1.22 6.42
C GLN A 67 2.64 -1.98 6.09
N PHE A 68 1.86 -1.47 5.13
CA PHE A 68 0.77 -2.22 4.54
C PHE A 68 1.21 -2.73 3.17
N ILE A 69 0.95 -4.00 2.93
CA ILE A 69 1.00 -4.58 1.59
C ILE A 69 -0.41 -4.98 1.17
N ILE A 70 -0.62 -5.11 -0.12
CA ILE A 70 -1.86 -5.59 -0.73
C ILE A 70 -1.61 -6.97 -1.33
N VAL A 71 -2.31 -7.97 -0.81
CA VAL A 71 -2.32 -9.32 -1.39
C VAL A 71 -3.46 -9.42 -2.40
N SER A 72 -3.10 -9.65 -3.65
CA SER A 72 -4.04 -9.79 -4.77
C SER A 72 -4.43 -11.25 -4.98
N TYR A 73 -5.74 -11.50 -4.97
CA TYR A 73 -6.37 -12.79 -5.26
C TYR A 73 -7.03 -12.82 -6.64
N LEU A 74 -6.86 -11.76 -7.46
CA LEU A 74 -7.55 -11.59 -8.74
C LEU A 74 -7.43 -12.82 -9.64
N LYS A 75 -6.19 -13.31 -9.84
CA LYS A 75 -5.90 -14.47 -10.68
C LYS A 75 -6.52 -15.75 -10.12
N THR A 76 -6.33 -16.05 -8.84
CA THR A 76 -6.89 -17.25 -8.20
C THR A 76 -8.42 -17.25 -8.24
N ILE A 77 -9.06 -16.10 -8.00
CA ILE A 77 -10.52 -15.98 -8.07
C ILE A 77 -11.00 -16.20 -9.52
N ARG A 78 -10.35 -15.58 -10.51
CA ARG A 78 -10.67 -15.80 -11.93
C ARG A 78 -10.56 -17.29 -12.30
N GLU A 79 -9.44 -17.92 -11.97
CA GLU A 79 -9.18 -19.33 -12.27
C GLU A 79 -10.19 -20.26 -11.59
N ARG A 80 -10.55 -19.98 -10.34
CA ARG A 80 -11.60 -20.72 -9.61
C ARG A 80 -12.97 -20.60 -10.28
N ARG A 81 -13.26 -19.46 -10.91
CA ARG A 81 -14.48 -19.25 -11.72
C ARG A 81 -14.37 -19.88 -13.12
N LYS A 82 -13.24 -20.48 -13.47
CA LYS A 82 -12.94 -21.09 -14.77
C LYS A 82 -13.04 -20.10 -15.94
N ILE A 83 -12.71 -18.84 -15.69
CA ILE A 83 -12.69 -17.80 -16.72
C ILE A 83 -11.26 -17.62 -17.21
N SER A 84 -11.05 -17.62 -18.52
CA SER A 84 -9.74 -17.37 -19.13
C SER A 84 -9.36 -15.89 -19.12
N GLN A 85 -8.08 -15.59 -19.29
CA GLN A 85 -7.60 -14.21 -19.45
C GLN A 85 -8.22 -13.55 -20.68
N LYS A 86 -8.38 -14.31 -21.76
CA LYS A 86 -9.01 -13.86 -23.01
C LYS A 86 -10.47 -13.45 -22.81
N GLU A 87 -11.27 -14.28 -22.13
CA GLU A 87 -12.69 -13.96 -21.88
C GLU A 87 -12.85 -12.69 -21.04
N ILE A 88 -12.04 -12.52 -19.99
CA ILE A 88 -12.09 -11.27 -19.21
C ILE A 88 -11.64 -10.08 -20.05
N ALA A 89 -10.57 -10.23 -20.83
CA ALA A 89 -10.11 -9.16 -21.71
C ALA A 89 -11.19 -8.74 -22.71
N GLU A 90 -11.90 -9.69 -23.31
CA GLU A 90 -13.02 -9.43 -24.22
C GLU A 90 -14.16 -8.65 -23.55
N ILE A 91 -14.55 -9.02 -22.31
CA ILE A 91 -15.58 -8.30 -21.54
C ILE A 91 -15.22 -6.81 -21.36
N PHE A 92 -13.95 -6.50 -21.13
CA PHE A 92 -13.49 -5.14 -20.87
C PHE A 92 -12.94 -4.41 -22.11
N GLY A 93 -13.00 -5.02 -23.29
CA GLY A 93 -12.43 -4.46 -24.52
C GLY A 93 -10.91 -4.28 -24.45
N PHE A 94 -10.22 -5.18 -23.74
CA PHE A 94 -8.77 -5.22 -23.63
C PHE A 94 -8.15 -6.27 -24.56
N THR A 95 -6.83 -6.16 -24.78
CA THR A 95 -6.06 -7.30 -25.26
C THR A 95 -5.82 -8.29 -24.12
N GLU A 96 -5.71 -9.58 -24.44
CA GLU A 96 -5.38 -10.62 -23.46
C GLU A 96 -4.07 -10.29 -22.71
N GLN A 97 -3.06 -9.82 -23.43
CA GLN A 97 -1.79 -9.36 -22.85
C GLN A 97 -1.97 -8.23 -21.83
N ARG A 98 -2.86 -7.26 -22.10
CA ARG A 98 -3.14 -6.16 -21.16
C ARG A 98 -3.74 -6.70 -19.88
N TYR A 99 -4.67 -7.64 -19.95
CA TYR A 99 -5.22 -8.29 -18.76
C TYR A 99 -4.16 -9.12 -18.02
N GLY A 100 -3.31 -9.85 -18.74
CA GLY A 100 -2.16 -10.55 -18.14
C GLY A 100 -1.16 -9.60 -17.44
N ASN A 101 -1.03 -8.35 -17.88
CA ASN A 101 -0.24 -7.33 -17.17
C ASN A 101 -0.91 -6.83 -15.89
N VAL A 102 -2.25 -6.78 -15.88
CA VAL A 102 -3.03 -6.43 -14.68
C VAL A 102 -2.87 -7.49 -13.60
N GLU A 103 -2.98 -8.78 -13.94
CA GLU A 103 -2.80 -9.87 -12.97
C GLU A 103 -1.37 -9.94 -12.42
N ARG A 104 -0.38 -9.52 -13.20
CA ARG A 104 1.02 -9.43 -12.77
C ARG A 104 1.36 -8.14 -12.02
N HIS A 105 0.39 -7.24 -11.85
CA HIS A 105 0.54 -5.92 -11.23
C HIS A 105 1.69 -5.10 -11.81
N TYR A 106 1.91 -5.20 -13.12
CA TYR A 106 2.89 -4.35 -13.81
C TYR A 106 2.47 -2.88 -13.70
N ASN A 107 1.16 -2.65 -13.83
CA ASN A 107 0.50 -1.39 -13.50
C ASN A 107 -0.63 -1.71 -12.54
N ALA A 108 -0.64 -1.11 -11.34
CA ALA A 108 -1.79 -1.19 -10.46
C ALA A 108 -3.06 -0.72 -11.19
N PRO A 109 -4.11 -1.54 -11.25
CA PRO A 109 -5.38 -1.13 -11.84
C PRO A 109 -5.99 0.01 -11.02
N SER A 110 -6.68 0.93 -11.67
CA SER A 110 -7.43 1.98 -10.97
C SER A 110 -8.56 1.36 -10.13
N ILE A 111 -9.01 2.09 -9.12
CA ILE A 111 -10.13 1.63 -8.27
C ILE A 111 -11.41 1.33 -9.08
N VAL A 112 -11.63 2.09 -10.17
CA VAL A 112 -12.75 1.86 -11.09
C VAL A 112 -12.62 0.49 -11.74
N LEU A 113 -11.43 0.17 -12.25
CA LEU A 113 -11.18 -1.11 -12.92
C LEU A 113 -11.22 -2.29 -11.92
N ILE A 114 -10.71 -2.10 -10.70
CA ILE A 114 -10.82 -3.09 -9.62
C ILE A 114 -12.30 -3.36 -9.29
N SER A 115 -13.11 -2.31 -9.18
CA SER A 115 -14.54 -2.43 -8.90
C SER A 115 -15.27 -3.18 -10.01
N GLN A 116 -14.88 -2.91 -11.27
CA GLN A 116 -15.39 -3.63 -12.43
C GLN A 116 -15.03 -5.12 -12.43
N PHE A 117 -13.79 -5.48 -12.09
CA PHE A 117 -13.42 -6.88 -11.92
C PHE A 117 -14.21 -7.55 -10.79
N ALA A 118 -14.38 -6.86 -9.66
CA ALA A 118 -15.16 -7.36 -8.52
C ALA A 118 -16.60 -7.70 -8.94
N TYR A 119 -17.22 -6.79 -9.70
CA TYR A 119 -18.56 -6.98 -10.25
C TYR A 119 -18.65 -8.19 -11.19
N VAL A 120 -17.76 -8.29 -12.18
CA VAL A 120 -17.77 -9.40 -13.16
C VAL A 120 -17.47 -10.75 -12.51
N LEU A 121 -16.58 -10.78 -11.53
CA LEU A 121 -16.21 -12.00 -10.80
C LEU A 121 -17.18 -12.35 -9.67
N ASN A 122 -18.19 -11.50 -9.44
CA ASN A 122 -19.18 -11.59 -8.38
C ASN A 122 -18.52 -11.81 -7.00
N VAL A 123 -17.65 -10.88 -6.63
CA VAL A 123 -16.92 -10.83 -5.34
C VAL A 123 -16.80 -9.38 -4.88
N SER A 124 -16.49 -9.18 -3.61
CA SER A 124 -16.15 -7.84 -3.09
C SER A 124 -14.72 -7.43 -3.45
N ILE A 125 -14.44 -6.11 -3.42
CA ILE A 125 -13.07 -5.60 -3.61
C ILE A 125 -12.12 -6.16 -2.53
N GLY A 126 -12.59 -6.29 -1.28
CA GLY A 126 -11.80 -6.85 -0.18
C GLY A 126 -11.51 -8.34 -0.34
N GLU A 127 -12.25 -9.07 -1.17
CA GLU A 127 -11.90 -10.45 -1.55
C GLU A 127 -10.85 -10.49 -2.66
N LEU A 128 -10.85 -9.51 -3.57
CA LEU A 128 -9.85 -9.41 -4.64
C LEU A 128 -8.50 -8.88 -4.13
N TYR A 129 -8.52 -7.89 -3.24
CA TYR A 129 -7.33 -7.20 -2.74
C TYR A 129 -7.43 -7.07 -1.23
N LYS A 130 -6.58 -7.80 -0.52
CA LYS A 130 -6.54 -7.80 0.95
C LYS A 130 -5.37 -6.96 1.45
N PRO A 131 -5.61 -5.88 2.21
CA PRO A 131 -4.55 -5.21 2.93
C PRO A 131 -4.05 -6.12 4.05
N VAL A 132 -2.74 -6.22 4.18
CA VAL A 132 -2.06 -6.97 5.22
C VAL A 132 -1.03 -6.05 5.85
N ARG A 133 -1.14 -5.81 7.15
CA ARG A 133 -0.16 -5.04 7.91
C ARG A 133 1.03 -5.94 8.21
N VAL A 134 2.24 -5.55 7.83
CA VAL A 134 3.50 -6.27 8.10
C VAL A 134 4.43 -5.40 8.94
N SER A 135 5.25 -6.03 9.80
CA SER A 135 6.30 -5.29 10.50
C SER A 135 7.34 -4.78 9.52
N LYS A 136 8.08 -3.74 9.92
CA LYS A 136 9.17 -3.20 9.10
C LYS A 136 10.20 -4.27 8.72
N GLU A 137 10.54 -5.16 9.65
CA GLU A 137 11.51 -6.24 9.42
C GLU A 137 11.03 -7.22 8.33
N ILE A 138 9.77 -7.64 8.41
CA ILE A 138 9.15 -8.51 7.40
C ILE A 138 9.12 -7.79 6.05
N TYR A 139 8.76 -6.51 6.03
CA TYR A 139 8.76 -5.70 4.81
C TYR A 139 10.14 -5.59 4.17
N ASP A 140 11.17 -5.25 4.95
CA ASP A 140 12.55 -5.10 4.48
C ASP A 140 13.10 -6.43 3.94
N ASP A 141 12.72 -7.57 4.54
CA ASP A 141 13.06 -8.91 4.06
C ASP A 141 12.39 -9.25 2.71
N MET A 142 11.14 -8.84 2.50
CA MET A 142 10.41 -9.05 1.25
C MET A 142 10.84 -8.10 0.12
N LYS A 143 11.31 -6.89 0.48
CA LYS A 143 11.63 -5.81 -0.46
C LYS A 143 12.62 -6.23 -1.56
N TYR A 144 13.53 -7.15 -1.23
CA TYR A 144 14.59 -7.60 -2.13
C TYR A 144 14.35 -9.01 -2.67
N LEU A 145 13.16 -9.59 -2.46
CA LEU A 145 12.82 -10.87 -3.04
C LEU A 145 12.45 -10.74 -4.52
N MET A 146 12.84 -11.76 -5.27
CA MET A 146 12.50 -11.99 -6.65
C MET A 146 11.91 -13.38 -6.86
N ILE A 147 11.03 -13.47 -7.84
CA ILE A 147 10.42 -14.67 -8.38
C ILE A 147 11.28 -15.15 -9.55
N GLN A 148 11.98 -16.26 -9.36
CA GLN A 148 12.77 -16.91 -10.40
C GLN A 148 12.30 -18.35 -10.57
N LYS A 149 11.80 -18.69 -11.77
CA LYS A 149 11.27 -20.05 -12.06
C LYS A 149 10.27 -20.55 -11.02
N SER A 150 9.41 -19.65 -10.52
CA SER A 150 8.42 -19.89 -9.47
C SER A 150 8.96 -20.02 -8.03
N GLU A 151 10.26 -19.83 -7.82
CA GLU A 151 10.88 -19.80 -6.50
C GLU A 151 11.15 -18.36 -6.03
N LEU A 152 11.22 -18.16 -4.72
CA LEU A 152 11.59 -16.87 -4.12
C LEU A 152 13.09 -16.86 -3.81
N VAL A 153 13.79 -15.88 -4.36
CA VAL A 153 15.25 -15.73 -4.26
C VAL A 153 15.58 -14.30 -3.87
N GLN A 154 16.59 -14.10 -3.04
CA GLN A 154 17.10 -12.77 -2.71
C GLN A 154 17.86 -12.17 -3.90
N ASP A 155 17.58 -10.90 -4.23
CA ASP A 155 18.30 -10.15 -5.25
C ASP A 155 19.26 -9.13 -4.61
N GLU A 156 20.52 -9.55 -4.48
CA GLU A 156 21.59 -8.71 -3.97
C GLU A 156 21.84 -7.47 -4.85
N ASN A 157 21.58 -7.53 -6.16
CA ASN A 157 21.78 -6.37 -7.03
C ASN A 157 20.75 -5.28 -6.72
N LEU A 158 19.49 -5.67 -6.51
CA LEU A 158 18.42 -4.75 -6.12
C LEU A 158 18.72 -4.12 -4.76
N LYS A 159 19.22 -4.91 -3.81
CA LYS A 159 19.63 -4.44 -2.49
C LYS A 159 20.78 -3.44 -2.56
N ILE A 160 21.83 -3.76 -3.32
CA ILE A 160 22.97 -2.85 -3.54
C ILE A 160 22.49 -1.55 -4.20
N ALA A 161 21.65 -1.63 -5.24
CA ALA A 161 21.11 -0.45 -5.91
C ALA A 161 20.28 0.45 -4.98
N ASP A 162 19.46 -0.12 -4.08
CA ASP A 162 18.71 0.64 -3.08
C ASP A 162 19.63 1.36 -2.08
N ILE A 163 20.70 0.70 -1.63
CA ILE A 163 21.71 1.29 -0.74
C ILE A 163 22.41 2.45 -1.44
N GLU A 164 22.87 2.25 -2.67
CA GLU A 164 23.54 3.29 -3.45
C GLU A 164 22.63 4.49 -3.73
N LEU A 165 21.35 4.25 -4.03
CA LEU A 165 20.35 5.31 -4.22
C LEU A 165 20.16 6.12 -2.93
N LYS A 166 20.00 5.46 -1.78
CA LYS A 166 19.85 6.13 -0.47
C LYS A 166 21.08 6.96 -0.11
N ASN A 167 22.28 6.49 -0.44
CA ASN A 167 23.50 7.25 -0.20
C ASN A 167 23.57 8.50 -1.09
N ALA A 168 23.26 8.37 -2.38
CA ALA A 168 23.21 9.50 -3.30
C ALA A 168 22.14 10.54 -2.92
N GLU A 169 20.99 10.09 -2.39
CA GLU A 169 19.93 10.97 -1.87
C GLU A 169 20.39 11.74 -0.63
N LYS A 170 21.07 11.08 0.32
CA LYS A 170 21.66 11.75 1.49
C LYS A 170 22.69 12.81 1.10
N GLU A 171 23.57 12.50 0.16
CA GLU A 171 24.56 13.46 -0.37
C GLU A 171 23.87 14.68 -1.00
N LEU A 172 22.85 14.44 -1.84
CA LEU A 172 22.07 15.50 -2.47
C LEU A 172 21.36 16.41 -1.45
N ASN A 173 20.72 15.81 -0.45
CA ASN A 173 20.02 16.53 0.61
C ASN A 173 21.00 17.35 1.46
N ALA A 174 22.15 16.79 1.83
CA ALA A 174 23.17 17.52 2.58
C ALA A 174 23.67 18.77 1.83
N ILE A 175 23.88 18.67 0.51
CA ILE A 175 24.27 19.83 -0.32
C ILE A 175 23.12 20.83 -0.43
N SER A 176 21.88 20.36 -0.56
CA SER A 176 20.68 21.21 -0.57
C SER A 176 20.55 22.01 0.72
N ASP A 177 20.69 21.36 1.88
CA ASP A 177 20.61 22.00 3.20
C ASP A 177 21.73 23.04 3.39
N MET A 178 22.93 22.74 2.89
CA MET A 178 24.06 23.69 2.88
C MET A 178 23.78 24.91 2.00
N LEU A 179 23.14 24.73 0.83
CA LEU A 179 22.72 25.81 -0.05
C LEU A 179 21.66 26.69 0.60
N GLU A 180 20.63 26.10 1.22
CA GLU A 180 19.58 26.86 1.92
C GLU A 180 20.12 27.68 3.09
N THR A 181 21.08 27.11 3.82
CA THR A 181 21.75 27.80 4.94
C THR A 181 22.64 28.94 4.45
N LYS A 182 23.36 28.74 3.32
CA LYS A 182 24.31 29.70 2.75
C LYS A 182 23.68 30.74 1.85
N CYS A 183 22.51 30.53 1.27
CA CYS A 183 21.76 31.58 0.57
C CYS A 183 21.40 32.76 1.49
N LYS A 184 21.52 32.61 2.82
CA LYS A 184 21.38 33.68 3.81
C LYS A 184 22.69 34.45 4.07
N LEU A 185 23.82 34.00 3.56
CA LEU A 185 25.16 34.54 3.77
C LEU A 185 25.80 34.70 2.38
N GLU A 186 25.73 35.91 1.83
CA GLU A 186 26.17 36.23 0.47
C GLU A 186 27.57 35.64 0.16
N ASP A 187 27.70 35.06 -1.04
CA ASP A 187 28.84 34.32 -1.61
C ASP A 187 28.92 32.82 -1.32
N ILE A 188 28.64 31.97 -2.32
CA ILE A 188 29.37 30.71 -2.61
C ILE A 188 28.93 30.06 -3.96
N LYS A 189 29.91 29.50 -4.68
CA LYS A 189 29.78 28.71 -5.93
C LYS A 189 29.47 27.22 -5.67
N LEU A 190 28.36 26.88 -5.00
CA LEU A 190 27.96 25.47 -4.74
C LEU A 190 27.13 24.83 -5.87
N GLU A 191 26.74 25.62 -6.87
CA GLU A 191 25.92 25.18 -8.00
C GLU A 191 26.51 23.99 -8.79
N PRO A 192 27.84 23.91 -9.05
CA PRO A 192 28.44 22.78 -9.76
C PRO A 192 28.37 21.47 -8.95
N GLU A 193 28.57 21.54 -7.64
CA GLU A 193 28.53 20.38 -6.74
C GLU A 193 27.11 19.81 -6.64
N TYR A 194 26.10 20.68 -6.48
CA TYR A 194 24.69 20.28 -6.51
C TYR A 194 24.32 19.62 -7.85
N LYS A 195 24.69 20.22 -8.99
CA LYS A 195 24.46 19.65 -10.32
C LYS A 195 25.09 18.26 -10.48
N SER A 196 26.30 18.07 -9.94
CA SER A 196 26.99 16.78 -9.95
C SER A 196 26.27 15.73 -9.10
N ALA A 197 25.93 16.08 -7.86
CA ALA A 197 25.20 15.19 -6.94
C ALA A 197 23.81 14.82 -7.48
N HIS A 198 23.09 15.79 -8.05
CA HIS A 198 21.79 15.55 -8.67
C HIS A 198 21.88 14.59 -9.86
N LYS A 199 22.91 14.75 -10.71
CA LYS A 199 23.18 13.82 -11.83
C LYS A 199 23.51 12.40 -11.33
N ASN A 200 24.27 12.29 -10.25
CA ASN A 200 24.58 11.00 -9.62
C ASN A 200 23.30 10.32 -9.09
N TYR A 201 22.47 11.06 -8.36
CA TYR A 201 21.17 10.59 -7.86
C TYR A 201 20.27 10.09 -8.99
N ILE A 202 20.11 10.86 -10.08
CA ILE A 202 19.31 10.45 -11.24
C ILE A 202 19.83 9.12 -11.83
N LYS A 203 21.15 8.99 -11.97
CA LYS A 203 21.76 7.76 -12.50
C LYS A 203 21.48 6.55 -11.61
N LYS A 204 21.63 6.69 -10.29
CA LYS A 204 21.35 5.62 -9.33
C LYS A 204 19.86 5.28 -9.27
N LYS A 205 19.00 6.29 -9.30
CA LYS A 205 17.54 6.12 -9.36
C LYS A 205 17.12 5.34 -10.60
N HIS A 206 17.65 5.70 -11.77
CA HIS A 206 17.35 4.98 -13.00
C HIS A 206 17.77 3.49 -12.95
N LEU A 207 18.93 3.20 -12.36
CA LEU A 207 19.37 1.81 -12.16
C LEU A 207 18.44 1.05 -11.21
N TYR A 208 18.08 1.65 -10.08
CA TYR A 208 17.14 1.08 -9.12
C TYR A 208 15.79 0.82 -9.77
N ASP A 209 15.19 1.83 -10.42
CA ASP A 209 13.89 1.72 -11.08
C ASP A 209 13.90 0.61 -12.15
N LYS A 210 14.99 0.45 -12.89
CA LYS A 210 15.16 -0.63 -13.87
C LYS A 210 15.12 -2.01 -13.23
N LEU A 211 15.77 -2.21 -12.09
CA LEU A 211 15.75 -3.49 -11.37
C LEU A 211 14.41 -3.72 -10.69
N PHE A 212 13.85 -2.68 -10.08
CA PHE A 212 12.60 -2.71 -9.32
C PHE A 212 11.36 -2.90 -10.20
N SER A 213 11.35 -2.35 -11.41
CA SER A 213 10.28 -2.54 -12.40
C SER A 213 10.29 -3.91 -13.08
N SER A 214 11.23 -4.79 -12.72
CA SER A 214 11.28 -6.15 -13.25
C SER A 214 10.01 -6.94 -12.93
N THR A 215 9.57 -7.73 -13.91
CA THR A 215 8.46 -8.69 -13.74
C THR A 215 8.76 -9.78 -12.73
N SER A 216 10.01 -9.92 -12.30
CA SER A 216 10.42 -10.87 -11.25
C SER A 216 10.34 -10.30 -9.84
N VAL A 217 10.21 -8.99 -9.58
CA VAL A 217 10.20 -8.50 -8.18
C VAL A 217 9.00 -9.05 -7.40
N PHE A 218 9.21 -9.46 -6.16
CA PHE A 218 8.15 -10.03 -5.31
C PHE A 218 7.08 -8.98 -4.94
N LEU A 219 7.50 -7.84 -4.38
CA LEU A 219 6.62 -6.70 -4.10
C LEU A 219 6.52 -5.77 -5.31
N LYS A 220 5.45 -5.92 -6.09
CA LYS A 220 5.15 -5.06 -7.23
C LYS A 220 4.82 -3.65 -6.76
N GLN A 221 5.50 -2.68 -7.35
CA GLN A 221 5.38 -1.27 -6.97
C GLN A 221 5.67 -1.01 -5.48
N GLY A 222 6.34 -1.95 -4.80
CA GLY A 222 6.66 -1.88 -3.38
C GLY A 222 5.57 -2.40 -2.45
N GLU A 223 4.34 -2.56 -2.94
CA GLU A 223 3.18 -2.73 -2.05
C GLU A 223 2.30 -3.92 -2.43
N VAL A 224 2.35 -4.41 -3.67
CA VAL A 224 1.39 -5.42 -4.16
C VAL A 224 2.06 -6.77 -4.40
N VAL A 225 1.44 -7.86 -3.96
CA VAL A 225 1.92 -9.23 -4.18
C VAL A 225 0.78 -10.16 -4.62
N GLU A 226 1.05 -11.05 -5.57
CA GLU A 226 0.10 -12.12 -5.94
C GLU A 226 -0.01 -13.13 -4.79
N ASN A 227 -1.23 -13.55 -4.46
CA ASN A 227 -1.50 -14.44 -3.33
C ASN A 227 -0.69 -15.74 -3.36
N THR A 228 -0.42 -16.28 -4.55
CA THR A 228 0.36 -17.52 -4.71
C THR A 228 1.79 -17.37 -4.20
N TYR A 229 2.43 -16.22 -4.46
CA TYR A 229 3.77 -15.93 -3.95
C TYR A 229 3.74 -15.50 -2.49
N TRP A 230 2.70 -14.79 -2.05
CA TRP A 230 2.48 -14.51 -0.63
C TRP A 230 2.40 -15.79 0.21
N GLU A 231 1.62 -16.78 -0.22
CA GLU A 231 1.51 -18.08 0.46
C GLU A 231 2.84 -18.84 0.47
N LYS A 232 3.65 -18.73 -0.60
CA LYS A 232 5.00 -19.30 -0.64
C LYS A 232 5.95 -18.62 0.34
N TYR A 233 5.91 -17.29 0.40
CA TYR A 233 6.69 -16.52 1.35
C TYR A 233 6.38 -16.94 2.79
N LEU A 234 5.09 -17.08 3.11
CA LEU A 234 4.67 -17.58 4.41
C LEU A 234 5.22 -18.99 4.67
N LYS A 235 5.14 -19.92 3.72
CA LYS A 235 5.71 -21.27 3.92
C LYS A 235 7.24 -21.29 4.15
N MET A 236 7.96 -20.27 3.70
CA MET A 236 9.41 -20.17 3.90
C MET A 236 9.80 -19.61 5.27
N LYS A 237 8.91 -18.87 5.94
CA LYS A 237 9.18 -18.30 7.26
C LYS A 237 8.82 -19.29 8.36
N ASN A 238 9.47 -19.15 9.52
CA ASN A 238 9.29 -20.05 10.64
C ASN A 238 7.83 -19.98 11.13
N GLU A 239 7.23 -21.14 11.37
CA GLU A 239 5.80 -21.31 11.66
C GLU A 239 5.35 -20.47 12.86
N LYS A 240 6.25 -20.29 13.84
CA LYS A 240 6.01 -19.49 15.04
C LYS A 240 5.87 -17.98 14.77
N ASP A 241 6.67 -17.44 13.85
CA ASP A 241 6.64 -16.00 13.52
C ASP A 241 5.36 -15.66 12.74
N ILE A 242 4.88 -16.62 11.93
CA ILE A 242 3.64 -16.48 11.16
C ILE A 242 2.41 -16.66 12.02
N LEU A 243 2.43 -17.60 12.98
CA LEU A 243 1.29 -17.78 13.89
C LEU A 243 1.09 -16.53 14.75
N ASN A 244 2.18 -15.95 15.29
CA ASN A 244 2.13 -14.67 15.99
C ASN A 244 1.58 -13.56 15.08
N PHE A 245 2.09 -13.49 13.84
CA PHE A 245 1.65 -12.52 12.85
C PHE A 245 0.15 -12.65 12.51
N ILE A 246 -0.34 -13.87 12.25
CA ILE A 246 -1.76 -14.13 11.92
C ILE A 246 -2.65 -13.85 13.12
N GLU A 247 -2.24 -14.20 14.34
CA GLU A 247 -3.00 -13.87 15.56
C GLU A 247 -3.12 -12.36 15.76
N GLU A 248 -2.07 -11.59 15.47
CA GLU A 248 -2.11 -10.12 15.54
C GLU A 248 -3.03 -9.46 14.50
N GLN A 249 -3.39 -10.16 13.41
CA GLN A 249 -4.32 -9.64 12.38
C GLN A 249 -5.78 -10.04 12.65
N LYS A 250 -6.07 -10.92 13.62
CA LYS A 250 -7.44 -11.36 13.96
C LYS A 250 -8.18 -10.40 14.91
N ILE A 251 -7.68 -9.17 15.07
CA ILE A 251 -8.27 -8.12 15.92
C ILE A 251 -9.46 -7.46 15.20
#